data_AF-A0AAV4JJG3-F1
#
_entry.id   AF-A0AAV4JJG3-F1
#
_cell.length_a   1.000
_cell.length_b   1.000
_cell.length_c   1.000
_cell.angle_alpha   90.00
_cell.angle_beta   90.00
_cell.angle_gamma   90.00
#
_symmetry.space_group_name_H-M   'P 1'
#
loop_
_entity.id
_entity.type
_entity.pdbx_description
1 polymer ?
#
loop_
_entity_poly.entity_id
_entity_poly.type
_entity_poly.pdbx_seq_one_letter_code
_entity_poly.pdbx_strand_id
1 'polypeptide(L)'
;MVQKKILMFEMWCYRRLLKVPWTKEKNNKEIIQMADVGERLLQQLMKQKLGYAGHTMRGSSGPLLQLSLEGKSKGREDREGQEGTGWMM
;
A
#
# COMPACT_ATOMS: atom_id res chain seq x y z
N MET A 1 -8.65 1.73 1.56
CA MET A 1 -9.21 2.74 0.62
C MET A 1 -8.63 2.64 -0.79
N VAL A 2 -7.30 2.50 -0.96
CA VAL A 2 -6.63 2.43 -2.28
C VAL A 2 -6.93 1.15 -3.07
N GLN A 3 -6.98 -0.02 -2.43
CA GLN A 3 -7.22 -1.29 -3.13
C GLN A 3 -8.56 -1.31 -3.88
N LYS A 4 -9.63 -0.78 -3.28
CA LYS A 4 -10.95 -0.68 -3.93
C LYS A 4 -10.90 0.19 -5.20
N LYS A 5 -10.13 1.27 -5.19
CA LYS A 5 -9.94 2.14 -6.37
C LYS A 5 -9.21 1.41 -7.50
N ILE A 6 -8.17 0.63 -7.15
CA ILE A 6 -7.44 -0.20 -8.12
C ILE A 6 -8.36 -1.27 -8.73
N LEU A 7 -9.19 -1.94 -7.90
CA LEU A 7 -10.16 -2.92 -8.40
C LEU A 7 -11.19 -2.30 -9.36
N MET A 8 -11.70 -1.10 -9.03
CA MET A 8 -12.61 -0.36 -9.92
C MET A 8 -11.92 0.06 -11.22
N PHE A 9 -10.66 0.48 -11.14
CA PHE A 9 -9.84 0.81 -12.30
C PHE A 9 -9.61 -0.41 -13.19
N GLU A 10 -9.24 -1.58 -12.63
CA GLU A 10 -9.12 -2.83 -13.37
C GLU A 10 -10.43 -3.16 -14.12
N MET A 11 -11.58 -3.08 -13.43
CA MET A 11 -12.89 -3.36 -14.06
C MET A 11 -13.19 -2.38 -15.20
N TRP A 12 -12.86 -1.11 -15.03
CA TRP A 12 -13.02 -0.10 -16.08
C TRP A 12 -12.13 -0.40 -17.29
N CYS A 13 -10.87 -0.77 -17.07
CA CYS A 13 -9.94 -1.20 -18.12
C CYS A 13 -10.47 -2.42 -18.88
N TYR A 14 -10.93 -3.46 -18.19
CA TYR A 14 -11.47 -4.66 -18.84
C TYR A 14 -12.72 -4.38 -19.65
N ARG A 15 -13.68 -3.60 -19.11
CA ARG A 15 -14.88 -3.20 -19.87
C ARG A 15 -14.53 -2.41 -21.12
N ARG A 16 -13.52 -1.53 -21.05
CA ARG A 16 -13.06 -0.74 -22.19
C ARG A 16 -12.32 -1.59 -23.23
N LEU A 17 -11.49 -2.54 -22.79
CA LEU A 17 -10.75 -3.46 -23.67
C LEU A 17 -11.71 -4.41 -24.42
N LEU A 18 -12.65 -4.99 -23.68
CA LEU A 18 -13.68 -5.90 -24.22
C LEU A 18 -14.81 -5.19 -24.96
N LYS A 19 -14.78 -3.84 -25.01
CA LYS A 19 -15.82 -2.99 -25.62
C LYS A 19 -17.24 -3.34 -25.16
N VAL A 20 -17.40 -3.67 -23.88
CA VAL A 20 -18.70 -4.07 -23.32
C VAL A 20 -19.62 -2.84 -23.29
N PRO A 21 -20.80 -2.87 -23.95
CA PRO A 21 -21.77 -1.80 -23.85
C PRO A 21 -22.21 -1.64 -22.40
N TRP A 22 -22.36 -0.40 -21.93
CA TRP A 22 -22.86 -0.14 -20.57
C TRP A 22 -24.27 -0.73 -20.34
N THR A 23 -25.04 -0.93 -21.42
CA THR A 23 -26.39 -1.53 -21.42
C THR A 23 -26.37 -3.04 -21.18
N LYS A 24 -25.26 -3.72 -21.43
CA LYS A 24 -25.11 -5.15 -21.10
C LYS A 24 -24.71 -5.21 -19.62
N GLU A 25 -25.67 -5.43 -18.73
CA GLU A 25 -25.42 -5.75 -17.32
C GLU A 25 -24.69 -7.09 -17.22
N LYS A 26 -23.36 -7.02 -17.39
CA LYS A 26 -22.44 -8.13 -17.26
C LYS A 26 -21.93 -8.15 -15.83
N ASN A 27 -22.02 -9.31 -15.17
CA ASN A 27 -21.48 -9.50 -13.84
C ASN A 27 -19.95 -9.32 -13.88
N ASN A 28 -19.37 -8.67 -12.87
CA ASN A 28 -17.93 -8.42 -12.81
C ASN A 28 -17.11 -9.71 -12.87
N LYS A 29 -17.65 -10.83 -12.37
CA LYS A 29 -17.00 -12.15 -12.47
C LYS A 29 -16.87 -12.62 -13.93
N GLU A 30 -17.91 -12.43 -14.74
CA GLU A 30 -17.88 -12.80 -16.16
C GLU A 30 -16.89 -11.93 -16.94
N ILE A 31 -16.83 -10.63 -16.62
CA ILE A 31 -15.88 -9.70 -17.26
C ILE A 31 -14.44 -10.13 -16.99
N ILE A 32 -14.14 -10.57 -15.77
CA ILE A 32 -12.82 -11.10 -15.41
C ILE A 32 -12.51 -12.39 -16.18
N GLN A 33 -13.48 -13.31 -16.28
CA GLN A 33 -13.31 -14.55 -17.05
C GLN A 33 -13.07 -14.27 -18.54
N MET A 34 -13.82 -13.32 -19.13
CA MET A 34 -13.67 -12.92 -20.52
C MET A 34 -12.34 -12.24 -20.82
N ALA A 35 -11.77 -11.55 -19.83
CA ALA A 35 -10.48 -10.89 -19.98
C ALA A 35 -9.29 -11.88 -19.95
N ASP A 36 -9.51 -13.13 -19.52
CA ASP A 36 -8.52 -14.22 -19.47
C ASP A 36 -7.16 -13.79 -18.87
N VAL A 37 -7.19 -13.00 -17.80
CA VAL A 37 -5.98 -12.42 -17.22
C VAL A 37 -5.41 -13.38 -16.17
N GLY A 38 -4.21 -13.90 -16.43
CA GLY A 38 -3.51 -14.83 -15.54
C GLY A 38 -3.13 -14.24 -14.17
N GLU A 39 -2.70 -12.98 -14.12
CA GLU A 39 -2.38 -12.31 -12.85
C GLU A 39 -2.97 -10.89 -12.80
N ARG A 40 -3.72 -10.57 -11.74
CA ARG A 40 -4.35 -9.26 -11.58
C ARG A 40 -3.33 -8.19 -11.19
N LEU A 41 -3.52 -6.98 -11.70
CA LEU A 41 -2.70 -5.81 -11.36
C LEU A 41 -2.64 -5.59 -9.84
N LEU A 42 -3.76 -5.75 -9.13
CA LEU A 42 -3.76 -5.63 -7.67
C LEU A 42 -2.82 -6.65 -7.02
N GLN A 43 -2.79 -7.89 -7.50
CA GLN A 43 -1.92 -8.94 -6.95
C GLN A 43 -0.45 -8.62 -7.21
N GLN A 44 -0.12 -8.15 -8.42
CA GLN A 44 1.24 -7.71 -8.76
C GLN A 44 1.70 -6.55 -7.89
N LEU A 45 0.85 -5.54 -7.71
CA LEU A 45 1.14 -4.40 -6.84
C LEU A 45 1.34 -4.82 -5.38
N MET A 46 0.57 -5.81 -4.90
CA MET A 46 0.75 -6.36 -3.56
C MET A 46 2.08 -7.11 -3.41
N LYS A 47 2.49 -7.90 -4.41
CA LYS A 47 3.81 -8.55 -4.44
C LYS A 47 4.93 -7.52 -4.41
N GLN A 48 4.86 -6.49 -5.25
CA GLN A 48 5.85 -5.41 -5.29
C GLN A 48 5.90 -4.65 -3.96
N LYS A 49 4.74 -4.31 -3.39
CA LYS A 49 4.66 -3.66 -2.09
C LYS A 49 5.29 -4.50 -0.98
N LEU A 50 5.06 -5.82 -1.00
CA LEU A 50 5.65 -6.74 -0.03
C LEU A 50 7.16 -6.86 -0.22
N GLY A 51 7.63 -6.94 -1.47
CA GLY A 51 9.06 -6.94 -1.79
C GLY A 51 9.76 -5.67 -1.28
N TYR A 52 9.13 -4.51 -1.47
CA TYR A 52 9.63 -3.25 -0.95
C TYR A 52 9.65 -3.20 0.58
N ALA A 53 8.62 -3.74 1.24
CA ALA A 53 8.61 -3.86 2.70
C ALA A 53 9.76 -4.75 3.18
N GLY A 54 9.98 -5.90 2.54
CA GLY A 54 11.11 -6.79 2.84
C GLY A 54 12.47 -6.14 2.60
N HIS A 55 12.63 -5.34 1.54
CA HIS A 55 13.83 -4.56 1.28
C HIS A 55 14.10 -3.51 2.35
N THR A 56 13.04 -2.86 2.83
CA THR A 56 13.09 -1.86 3.91
C THR A 56 13.45 -2.49 5.24
N MET A 57 12.91 -3.68 5.55
CA MET A 57 13.26 -4.42 6.77
C MET A 57 14.70 -4.93 6.80
N ARG A 58 15.35 -5.07 5.64
CA ARG A 58 16.78 -5.44 5.54
C ARG A 58 17.74 -4.27 5.80
N GLY A 59 17.22 -3.06 6.07
CA GLY A 59 18.02 -1.87 6.39
C GLY A 59 18.48 -1.06 5.17
N SER A 60 18.18 -1.51 3.95
CA SER A 60 18.61 -0.87 2.70
C SER A 60 17.98 0.51 2.47
N SER A 61 16.77 0.73 2.99
CA SER A 61 15.99 1.96 2.78
C SER A 61 16.17 3.00 3.90
N GLY A 62 17.06 2.74 4.87
CA GLY A 62 17.35 3.64 5.99
C GLY A 62 16.49 3.40 7.26
N PRO A 63 16.99 3.85 8.43
CA PRO A 63 16.41 3.49 9.74
C PRO A 63 15.01 4.06 9.97
N LEU A 64 14.69 5.24 9.42
CA LEU A 64 13.39 5.90 9.58
C LEU A 64 12.23 5.09 8.97
N LEU A 65 12.44 4.55 7.76
CA LEU A 65 11.43 3.76 7.07
C LEU A 65 11.22 2.41 7.76
N GLN A 66 12.29 1.82 8.30
CA GLN A 66 12.21 0.61 9.12
C GLN A 66 11.44 0.88 10.43
N LEU A 67 11.78 1.94 11.17
CA LEU A 67 11.07 2.37 12.38
C LEU A 67 9.57 2.63 12.12
N SER A 68 9.24 3.24 10.98
CA SER A 68 7.84 3.50 10.57
C SER A 68 7.08 2.21 10.27
N LEU A 69 7.73 1.21 9.64
CA LEU A 69 7.14 -0.11 9.41
C LEU A 69 6.99 -0.92 10.72
N GLU A 70 7.95 -0.80 11.64
CA GLU A 70 7.91 -1.43 12.96
C GLU A 70 6.88 -0.76 13.90
N GLY A 71 6.28 0.36 13.50
CA GLY A 71 5.36 1.14 14.34
C GLY A 71 6.07 1.87 15.49
N LYS A 72 7.40 1.81 15.54
CA LYS A 72 8.27 2.52 16.49
C LYS A 72 8.59 3.92 15.96
N SER A 73 7.58 4.61 15.44
CA SER A 73 7.66 6.05 15.29
C SER A 73 7.99 6.59 16.68
N LYS A 74 9.17 7.18 16.85
CA LYS A 74 9.53 7.90 18.07
C LYS A 74 8.55 9.06 18.16
N GLY A 75 7.41 8.81 18.80
CA GLY A 75 6.57 9.86 19.34
C GLY A 75 7.49 10.77 20.13
N ARG A 76 7.20 12.06 20.08
CA ARG A 76 7.79 13.05 20.97
C ARG A 76 7.59 12.55 22.40
N GLU A 77 8.57 11.82 22.91
CA GLU A 77 8.68 11.44 24.30
C GLU A 77 9.13 12.72 24.98
N ASP A 78 8.16 13.47 25.50
CA ASP A 78 8.39 14.50 26.49
C ASP A 78 9.05 13.81 27.70
N ARG A 79 10.38 13.76 27.72
CA ARG A 79 11.15 13.42 28.91
C ARG A 79 11.27 14.68 29.75
N GLU A 80 10.18 15.03 30.42
CA GLU A 80 10.27 15.68 31.71
C GLU A 80 11.04 14.75 32.65
N GLY A 81 12.20 15.20 33.12
CA GLY A 81 12.96 14.55 34.18
C GLY A 81 14.45 14.43 33.87
N GLN A 82 15.25 15.20 34.62
CA GLN A 82 16.73 15.34 34.62
C GLN A 82 17.21 16.37 33.57
N GLU A 83 17.71 17.56 33.94
CA GLU A 83 18.72 17.83 34.97
C GLU A 83 18.45 19.15 35.71
N GLY A 84 18.18 19.07 37.01
CA GLY A 84 18.21 20.21 37.92
C GLY A 84 19.55 20.26 38.65
N THR A 85 20.61 20.72 37.98
CA THR A 85 21.85 21.20 38.63
C THR A 85 22.53 22.17 37.69
N GLY A 86 22.52 23.47 38.03
CA GLY A 86 23.31 24.42 37.25
C GLY A 86 22.99 25.91 37.37
N TRP A 87 22.42 26.41 38.48
CA TRP A 87 22.44 27.84 38.79
C TRP A 87 22.62 28.06 40.29
N MET A 88 23.85 27.84 40.74
CA MET A 88 24.44 28.53 41.88
C MET A 88 25.80 29.06 41.39
N MET A 89 25.75 30.21 40.71
CA MET A 89 26.72 31.31 40.73
C MET A 89 25.99 32.56 40.25
#